data_AF-A0A9E9GDL4-F1
#
_entry.id   AF-A0A9E9GDL4-F1
#
_cell.length_a   1.000
_cell.length_b   1.000
_cell.length_c   1.000
_cell.angle_alpha   90.00
_cell.angle_beta   90.00
_cell.angle_gamma   90.00
#
_symmetry.space_group_name_H-M   'P 1'
#
loop_
_entity.id
_entity.type
_entity.pdbx_description
1 polymer ?
#
loop_
_entity_poly.entity_id
_entity_poly.type
_entity_poly.pdbx_seq_one_letter_code
_entity_poly.pdbx_strand_id
1 'polypeptide(L)' 'MSKPNFTEEEDDLIARMYKLVGDRWSLIAGRIPGRTSEEIENYWKSKNSTSST' A
#
# COMPACT_ATOMS: atom_id res chain seq x y z
N MET A 1 14.13 9.41 6.08
CA MET A 1 12.92 9.56 5.25
C MET A 1 11.73 9.02 6.02
N SER A 2 10.77 9.88 6.32
CA SER A 2 9.57 9.54 7.10
C SER A 2 8.80 8.40 6.43
N LYS A 3 8.47 7.34 7.17
CA LYS A 3 7.55 6.31 6.68
C LYS A 3 6.21 6.99 6.37
N PRO A 4 5.58 6.72 5.21
CA PRO A 4 4.24 7.22 4.98
C PRO A 4 3.31 6.65 6.07
N ASN A 5 2.70 7.53 6.86
CA ASN A 5 1.71 7.15 7.86
C ASN A 5 0.42 6.83 7.12
N PHE A 6 0.24 5.58 6.69
CA PHE A 6 -1.03 5.09 6.16
C PHE A 6 -2.02 4.91 7.31
N THR A 7 -3.27 5.37 7.13
CA THR A 7 -4.34 5.11 8.09
C THR A 7 -4.80 3.65 8.00
N GLU A 8 -5.51 3.17 9.01
CA GLU A 8 -6.10 1.82 9.00
C GLU A 8 -7.07 1.63 7.82
N GLU A 9 -7.83 2.67 7.48
CA GLU A 9 -8.74 2.67 6.31
C GLU A 9 -7.98 2.53 4.99
N GLU A 10 -6.84 3.23 4.85
CA GLU A 10 -6.00 3.12 3.67
C GLU A 10 -5.34 1.74 3.61
N ASP A 11 -4.84 1.20 4.72
CA ASP A 11 -4.25 -0.15 4.80
C ASP A 11 -5.27 -1.23 4.40
N ASP A 12 -6.48 -1.18 4.95
CA ASP A 12 -7.57 -2.09 4.60
C ASP A 12 -7.97 -1.98 3.12
N LEU A 13 -7.96 -0.78 2.57
CA LEU A 13 -8.25 -0.57 1.15
C LEU A 13 -7.11 -1.12 0.27
N ILE A 14 -5.85 -0.90 0.62
CA ILE A 14 -4.69 -1.47 -0.07
C ILE A 14 -4.74 -2.99 -0.03
N ALA A 15 -4.97 -3.59 1.14
CA ALA A 15 -5.04 -5.04 1.31
C ALA A 15 -6.18 -5.66 0.49
N ARG A 16 -7.37 -5.06 0.50
CA ARG A 16 -8.50 -5.52 -0.32
C ARG A 16 -8.22 -5.38 -1.82
N MET A 17 -7.68 -4.25 -2.24
CA MET A 17 -7.37 -4.02 -3.65
C MET A 17 -6.24 -4.93 -4.13
N TYR A 18 -5.19 -5.15 -3.33
CA TYR A 18 -4.11 -6.08 -3.66
C TYR A 18 -4.63 -7.51 -3.83
N LYS A 19 -5.57 -7.96 -2.99
CA LYS A 19 -6.25 -9.26 -3.17
C LYS A 19 -7.05 -9.35 -4.48
N LEU A 20 -7.57 -8.21 -4.99
CA LEU A 20 -8.39 -8.15 -6.20
C LEU A 20 -7.56 -8.00 -7.48
N VAL A 21 -6.57 -7.12 -7.47
CA VAL A 21 -5.82 -6.72 -8.67
C VAL A 21 -4.34 -7.07 -8.64
N GLY A 22 -3.81 -7.55 -7.51
CA GLY A 22 -2.38 -7.83 -7.31
C GLY A 22 -1.56 -6.55 -7.13
N ASP A 23 -0.32 -6.58 -7.62
CA ASP A 23 0.68 -5.52 -7.59
C ASP A 23 0.41 -4.36 -8.58
N ARG A 24 -0.84 -4.21 -9.04
CA ARG A 24 -1.26 -3.11 -9.92
C ARG A 24 -1.42 -1.80 -9.15
N TRP A 25 -0.30 -1.29 -8.62
CA TRP A 25 -0.26 -0.14 -7.71
C TRP A 25 -0.92 1.11 -8.26
N SER A 26 -0.80 1.39 -9.56
CA SER A 26 -1.47 2.55 -10.19
C SER A 26 -3.00 2.48 -10.10
N LEU A 27 -3.59 1.28 -10.14
CA LEU A 27 -5.03 1.10 -9.94
C LEU A 27 -5.43 1.28 -8.48
N ILE A 28 -4.58 0.85 -7.55
CA ILE A 28 -4.81 1.00 -6.11
C ILE A 28 -4.71 2.47 -5.71
N ALA A 29 -3.67 3.17 -6.16
CA ALA A 29 -3.48 4.61 -5.94
C ALA A 29 -4.64 5.46 -6.47
N GLY A 30 -5.24 5.06 -7.60
CA GLY A 30 -6.45 5.71 -8.13
C GLY A 30 -7.67 5.65 -7.19
N ARG A 31 -7.63 4.82 -6.14
CA ARG A 31 -8.69 4.72 -5.11
C ARG A 31 -8.33 5.40 -3.79
N ILE A 32 -7.09 5.88 -3.62
CA ILE A 32 -6.60 6.47 -2.38
C ILE A 32 -6.11 7.90 -2.68
N PRO A 33 -7.01 8.89 -2.54
CA PRO A 33 -6.66 10.29 -2.81
C PRO A 33 -5.47 10.73 -1.96
N GLY A 34 -4.49 11.39 -2.59
CA GLY A 34 -3.29 11.87 -1.91
C GLY A 34 -2.20 10.81 -1.71
N ARG A 35 -2.38 9.59 -2.23
CA ARG A 35 -1.33 8.57 -2.30
C ARG A 35 -0.92 8.29 -3.73
N THR A 36 0.38 8.11 -3.91
CA THR A 36 0.98 7.67 -5.16
C THR A 36 1.15 6.15 -5.17
N SER A 37 1.27 5.57 -6.37
CA SER A 37 1.55 4.14 -6.52
C SER A 37 2.88 3.74 -5.87
N GLU A 38 3.89 4.61 -5.92
CA GLU A 38 5.20 4.36 -5.30
C GLU A 38 5.12 4.32 -3.77
N GLU A 39 4.34 5.20 -3.15
CA GLU A 39 4.13 5.18 -1.69
C GLU A 39 3.44 3.90 -1.23
N ILE A 40 2.41 3.46 -1.97
CA ILE A 40 1.66 2.23 -1.66
C ILE A 40 2.53 0.99 -1.83
N GLU A 41 3.31 0.93 -2.92
CA GLU A 41 4.24 -0.17 -3.16
C GLU A 41 5.28 -0.26 -2.05
N ASN A 42 5.88 0.87 -1.68
CA ASN A 42 6.87 0.94 -0.60
C ASN A 42 6.27 0.56 0.76
N TYR A 43 5.05 1.00 1.05
CA TYR A 43 4.31 0.61 2.25
C TYR A 43 4.09 -0.91 2.30
N TRP A 44 3.59 -1.49 1.21
CA TRP A 44 3.31 -2.92 1.14
C TRP A 44 4.59 -3.76 1.26
N LYS A 45 5.66 -3.38 0.56
CA LYS A 45 6.97 -4.04 0.68
C LYS A 45 7.51 -3.93 2.11
N SER A 46 7.47 -2.75 2.72
CA SER A 46 7.91 -2.57 4.10
C SER A 46 7.10 -3.40 5.10
N LYS A 47 5.80 -3.62 4.85
CA LYS A 47 4.92 -4.42 5.70
C LYS A 47 5.19 -5.93 5.59
N ASN A 48 5.53 -6.43 4.41
CA ASN A 48 5.83 -7.85 4.19
C ASN A 48 7.29 -8.22 4.49
N SER A 49 8.22 -7.26 4.44
CA SER A 49 9.64 -7.50 4.74
C SER A 49 9.93 -7.77 6.23
N THR A 50 8.97 -7.56 7.14
CA THR A 50 9.16 -7.75 8.58
C THR A 50 8.87 -9.17 9.08
N SER A 51 8.73 -10.17 8.20
CA SER A 51 8.56 -11.59 8.59
C SER A 51 9.82 -12.44 8.41
N SER A 52 11.01 -11.85 8.46
CA SER A 52 12.27 -12.61 8.46
C SER A 52 13.28 -12.01 9.44
N THR A 53 13.01 -12.16 10.74
CA THR A 53 13.98 -12.51 11.81
C THR A 53 13.19 -12.99 13.02
#